data_AF-A0A917ED04-F1
#
_entry.id   AF-A0A917ED04-F1
#
_cell.length_a   1.000
_cell.length_b   1.000
_cell.length_c   1.000
_cell.angle_alpha   90.00
_cell.angle_beta   90.00
_cell.angle_gamma   90.00
#
_symmetry.space_group_name_H-M   'P 1'
#
loop_
_entity.id
_entity.type
_entity.pdbx_description
1 polymer ?
#
loop_
_entity_poly.entity_id
_entity_poly.type
_entity_poly.pdbx_seq_one_letter_code
_entity_poly.pdbx_strand_id
1 'polypeptide(L)'
;MFAILDIESTGGKYNEEGITEIAIYKFDGEKVVDQFISLINPERKIQSFVVGLTGINNEMLRNAPKFYEVAKRIVEITENCVLVAHNAKFDYRILRTEFSRLGFEFERKSICTVDLSQKLVPDLPSYSLGKLVKNLGIPITNRHRASGDALATVELFKLLLQKDTSKTVISESISIKPKKRKDQKLIRLIEELPARTGVYYFYNTDGKIIYVGKSKNIKKRANQHFTNDSPKSRQIQLETEQINVEVTGSELIALLKENQEIKKIQPKYNRALKKKLFTHALYSKVNADGYIEFKIGSAKQKDEPITTFTNIMQAKAILNFIVEEYNLCQRLCGLHKTKAACFNYTIKECKGACVGEESVDSYNKRAQQVIERYSFNQKNMLVIDRGRNASEKSVVWIAKGELKGMGFFNLNYQFQNQEILQQVITPLDDNRDARHIVQAYIRKNEKRIKLIHLK
;
A
#
# COMPACT_ATOMS: atom_id res chain seq x y z
N MET A 1 -30.15 -18.30 16.50
CA MET A 1 -28.88 -18.22 17.26
C MET A 1 -28.00 -17.14 16.67
N PHE A 2 -27.49 -16.25 17.52
CA PHE A 2 -26.65 -15.12 17.15
C PHE A 2 -25.33 -15.19 17.91
N ALA A 3 -24.25 -14.67 17.32
CA ALA A 3 -22.98 -14.47 17.99
C ALA A 3 -22.65 -12.98 17.93
N ILE A 4 -22.90 -12.28 19.03
CA ILE A 4 -22.64 -10.85 19.16
C ILE A 4 -21.16 -10.70 19.48
N LEU A 5 -20.43 -9.92 18.70
CA LEU A 5 -19.00 -9.75 18.91
C LEU A 5 -18.55 -8.29 18.78
N ASP A 6 -17.44 -8.01 19.45
CA ASP A 6 -16.69 -6.76 19.33
C ASP A 6 -15.19 -7.08 19.37
N ILE A 7 -14.39 -6.30 18.63
CA ILE A 7 -12.95 -6.52 18.47
C ILE A 7 -12.20 -5.20 18.67
N GLU A 8 -11.26 -5.22 19.61
CA GLU A 8 -10.22 -4.21 19.69
C GLU A 8 -9.02 -4.61 18.83
N SER A 9 -8.39 -3.63 18.19
CA SER A 9 -7.28 -3.87 17.27
C SER A 9 -6.10 -2.94 17.53
N THR A 10 -4.91 -3.31 17.02
CA THR A 10 -3.68 -2.53 17.22
C THR A 10 -3.70 -1.10 16.65
N GLY A 11 -4.71 -0.76 15.83
CA GLY A 11 -4.66 0.37 14.91
C GLY A 11 -3.68 0.12 13.75
N GLY A 12 -3.72 0.99 12.73
CA GLY A 12 -2.73 0.98 11.64
C GLY A 12 -3.28 1.05 10.23
N LYS A 13 -2.42 0.69 9.25
CA LYS A 13 -2.80 0.63 7.84
C LYS A 13 -3.77 -0.51 7.58
N TYR A 14 -4.68 -0.30 6.65
CA TYR A 14 -5.66 -1.29 6.20
C TYR A 14 -5.01 -2.63 5.81
N ASN A 15 -5.48 -3.74 6.39
CA ASN A 15 -5.00 -5.13 6.32
C ASN A 15 -3.71 -5.46 7.08
N GLU A 16 -3.08 -4.47 7.73
CA GLU A 16 -1.90 -4.64 8.59
C GLU A 16 -2.28 -4.58 10.08
N GLU A 17 -3.56 -4.45 10.43
CA GLU A 17 -4.04 -4.47 11.81
C GLU A 17 -3.98 -5.90 12.42
N GLY A 18 -3.85 -6.00 13.74
CA GLY A 18 -3.99 -7.24 14.50
C GLY A 18 -5.03 -7.14 15.61
N ILE A 19 -5.67 -8.25 15.99
CA ILE A 19 -6.62 -8.29 17.13
C ILE A 19 -5.86 -8.19 18.44
N THR A 20 -6.30 -7.31 19.34
CA THR A 20 -5.75 -7.14 20.69
C THR A 20 -6.70 -7.62 21.78
N GLU A 21 -8.01 -7.56 21.53
CA GLU A 21 -9.04 -8.16 22.38
C GLU A 21 -10.22 -8.59 21.51
N ILE A 22 -10.85 -9.69 21.87
CA ILE A 22 -12.10 -10.15 21.26
C ILE A 22 -13.08 -10.55 22.36
N ALA A 23 -14.34 -10.15 22.19
CA ALA A 23 -15.45 -10.65 22.98
C ALA A 23 -16.53 -11.21 22.05
N ILE A 24 -17.07 -12.37 22.39
CA ILE A 24 -18.16 -13.03 21.67
C ILE A 24 -19.18 -13.53 22.69
N TYR A 25 -20.43 -13.10 22.55
CA TYR A 25 -21.56 -13.58 23.32
C TYR A 25 -22.51 -14.34 22.39
N LYS A 26 -22.70 -15.64 22.65
CA LYS A 26 -23.68 -16.46 21.94
C LYS A 26 -25.05 -16.22 22.55
N PHE A 27 -26.00 -15.81 21.73
CA PHE A 27 -27.31 -15.31 22.16
C PHE A 27 -28.42 -16.04 21.40
N ASP A 28 -29.38 -16.60 22.14
CA ASP A 28 -30.48 -17.37 21.55
C ASP A 28 -31.62 -16.51 21.01
N GLY A 29 -31.67 -15.23 21.38
CA GLY A 29 -32.77 -14.30 21.09
C GLY A 29 -33.33 -13.66 22.36
N GLU A 30 -33.10 -14.28 23.52
CA GLU A 30 -33.60 -13.82 24.82
C GLU A 30 -32.48 -13.64 25.85
N LYS A 31 -31.52 -14.59 25.89
CA LYS A 31 -30.40 -14.62 26.84
C LYS A 31 -29.09 -15.06 26.19
N VAL A 32 -27.99 -14.72 26.85
CA VAL A 32 -26.65 -15.23 26.51
C VAL A 32 -26.54 -16.67 26.99
N VAL A 33 -26.14 -17.58 26.10
CA VAL A 33 -26.02 -19.02 26.36
C VAL A 33 -24.58 -19.53 26.35
N ASP A 34 -23.64 -18.74 25.84
CA ASP A 34 -22.20 -19.03 25.85
C ASP A 34 -21.42 -17.71 25.68
N GLN A 35 -20.19 -17.64 26.17
CA GLN A 35 -19.33 -16.47 25.99
C GLN A 35 -17.86 -16.87 25.79
N PHE A 36 -17.14 -16.04 25.03
CA PHE A 36 -15.69 -16.12 24.86
C PHE A 36 -15.10 -14.72 24.88
N ILE A 37 -14.18 -14.46 25.82
CA ILE A 37 -13.52 -13.16 25.97
C ILE A 37 -12.03 -13.44 26.13
N SER A 38 -11.18 -12.78 25.34
CA SER A 38 -9.75 -12.99 25.40
C SER A 38 -8.98 -11.76 24.92
N LEU A 39 -7.92 -11.40 25.65
CA LEU A 39 -6.82 -10.63 25.06
C LEU A 39 -6.10 -11.50 24.04
N ILE A 40 -5.60 -10.91 22.97
CA ILE A 40 -4.88 -11.63 21.92
C ILE A 40 -3.55 -10.94 21.67
N ASN A 41 -2.46 -11.69 21.65
CA ASN A 41 -1.16 -11.20 21.22
C ASN A 41 -1.15 -11.03 19.68
N PRO A 42 -1.08 -9.79 19.15
CA PRO A 42 -1.17 -9.53 17.71
C PRO A 42 0.19 -9.71 17.00
N GLU A 43 1.23 -10.09 17.74
CA GLU A 43 2.63 -10.22 17.29
C GLU A 43 3.18 -8.94 16.64
N ARG A 44 2.65 -7.78 17.05
CA ARG A 44 3.05 -6.45 16.58
C ARG A 44 2.76 -5.38 17.64
N LYS A 45 3.36 -4.20 17.49
CA LYS A 45 3.16 -3.09 18.42
C LYS A 45 1.78 -2.46 18.27
N ILE A 46 1.08 -2.24 19.40
CA ILE A 46 -0.13 -1.40 19.45
C ILE A 46 0.24 0.09 19.33
N GLN A 47 -0.55 0.86 18.59
CA GLN A 47 -0.34 2.30 18.41
C GLN A 47 -0.74 3.08 19.66
N SER A 48 0.03 4.11 20.02
CA SER A 48 -0.13 4.83 21.30
C SER A 48 -1.54 5.41 21.53
N PHE A 49 -2.22 5.87 20.48
CA PHE A 49 -3.59 6.38 20.63
C PHE A 49 -4.61 5.29 20.96
N VAL A 50 -4.39 4.04 20.51
CA VAL A 50 -5.27 2.90 20.83
C VAL A 50 -5.09 2.51 22.29
N VAL A 51 -3.86 2.55 22.80
CA VAL A 51 -3.58 2.32 24.23
C VAL A 51 -4.33 3.33 25.09
N GLY A 52 -4.32 4.61 24.70
CA GLY A 52 -5.07 5.65 25.41
C GLY A 52 -6.58 5.51 25.35
N LEU A 53 -7.12 4.84 24.32
CA LEU A 53 -8.55 4.62 24.15
C LEU A 53 -9.05 3.39 24.92
N THR A 54 -8.33 2.27 24.79
CA THR A 54 -8.76 0.94 25.27
C THR A 54 -8.17 0.56 26.64
N GLY A 55 -7.08 1.23 27.05
CA GLY A 55 -6.27 0.84 28.19
C GLY A 55 -5.41 -0.41 27.96
N ILE A 56 -5.49 -1.05 26.78
CA ILE A 56 -4.71 -2.25 26.45
C ILE A 56 -3.31 -1.83 26.00
N ASN A 57 -2.28 -2.28 26.71
CA ASN A 57 -0.88 -1.96 26.42
C ASN A 57 -0.08 -3.17 25.93
N ASN A 58 1.13 -2.93 25.39
CA ASN A 58 2.00 -4.00 24.87
C ASN A 58 2.43 -5.03 25.94
N GLU A 59 2.40 -4.67 27.23
CA GLU A 59 2.79 -5.57 28.32
C GLU A 59 1.69 -6.60 28.58
N MET A 60 0.43 -6.15 28.64
CA MET A 60 -0.75 -7.03 28.74
C MET A 60 -0.81 -8.04 27.60
N LEU A 61 -0.51 -7.58 26.38
CA LEU A 61 -0.58 -8.42 25.18
C LEU A 61 0.59 -9.41 25.04
N ARG A 62 1.70 -9.20 25.76
CA ARG A 62 2.88 -10.07 25.63
C ARG A 62 2.58 -11.51 26.05
N ASN A 63 1.81 -11.66 27.13
CA ASN A 63 1.47 -12.96 27.72
C ASN A 63 0.09 -13.46 27.28
N ALA A 64 -0.64 -12.69 26.48
CA ALA A 64 -1.91 -13.13 25.91
C ALA A 64 -1.70 -14.23 24.86
N PRO A 65 -2.68 -15.14 24.67
CA PRO A 65 -2.62 -16.14 23.61
C PRO A 65 -2.55 -15.48 22.24
N LYS A 66 -1.82 -16.09 21.31
CA LYS A 66 -1.83 -15.71 19.90
C LYS A 66 -3.13 -16.14 19.25
N PHE A 67 -3.46 -15.50 18.13
CA PHE A 67 -4.74 -15.76 17.46
C PHE A 67 -4.96 -17.25 17.10
N TYR A 68 -3.92 -17.96 16.65
CA TYR A 68 -4.05 -19.38 16.30
C TYR A 68 -4.40 -20.28 17.51
N GLU A 69 -4.05 -19.87 18.73
CA GLU A 69 -4.33 -20.63 19.95
C GLU A 69 -5.82 -20.56 20.33
N VAL A 70 -6.50 -19.47 19.97
CA VAL A 70 -7.92 -19.24 20.25
C VAL A 70 -8.83 -19.43 19.03
N ALA A 71 -8.26 -19.56 17.84
CA ALA A 71 -8.99 -19.64 16.57
C ALA A 71 -10.05 -20.75 16.56
N LYS A 72 -9.72 -21.94 17.10
CA LYS A 72 -10.66 -23.07 17.20
C LYS A 72 -11.90 -22.70 18.02
N ARG A 73 -11.70 -22.09 19.18
CA ARG A 73 -12.79 -21.70 20.08
C ARG A 73 -13.72 -20.66 19.44
N ILE A 74 -13.15 -19.73 18.67
CA ILE A 74 -13.91 -18.73 17.92
C ILE A 74 -14.78 -19.40 16.84
N VAL A 75 -14.25 -20.39 16.11
CA VAL A 75 -15.04 -21.15 15.12
C VAL A 75 -16.19 -21.86 15.81
N GLU A 76 -15.92 -22.58 16.91
CA GLU A 76 -16.92 -23.35 17.66
C GLU A 76 -18.06 -22.47 18.21
N ILE A 77 -17.75 -21.35 18.85
CA ILE A 77 -18.80 -20.48 19.43
C ILE A 77 -19.64 -19.77 18.36
N THR A 78 -19.06 -19.52 17.17
CA THR A 78 -19.74 -18.85 16.06
C THR A 78 -20.37 -19.82 15.05
N GLU A 79 -20.23 -21.13 15.25
CA GLU A 79 -20.79 -22.14 14.35
C GLU A 79 -22.32 -22.06 14.31
N ASN A 80 -22.91 -22.14 13.11
CA ASN A 80 -24.34 -22.00 12.86
C ASN A 80 -25.00 -20.73 13.45
N CYS A 81 -24.20 -19.68 13.72
CA CYS A 81 -24.68 -18.40 14.23
C CYS A 81 -24.69 -17.32 13.15
N VAL A 82 -25.61 -16.36 13.26
CA VAL A 82 -25.48 -15.06 12.57
C VAL A 82 -24.61 -14.15 13.43
N LEU A 83 -23.52 -13.63 12.86
CA LEU A 83 -22.67 -12.66 13.57
C LEU A 83 -23.40 -11.33 13.69
N VAL A 84 -23.33 -10.70 14.85
CA VAL A 84 -23.93 -9.39 15.11
C VAL A 84 -22.85 -8.50 15.70
N ALA A 85 -22.69 -7.30 15.17
CA ALA A 85 -21.71 -6.34 15.69
C ALA A 85 -22.14 -4.90 15.41
N HIS A 86 -21.69 -3.99 16.27
CA HIS A 86 -21.95 -2.57 16.11
C HIS A 86 -20.90 -1.94 15.19
N ASN A 87 -21.25 -1.84 13.89
CA ASN A 87 -20.31 -1.66 12.75
C ASN A 87 -19.65 -2.97 12.27
N ALA A 88 -20.46 -4.01 12.08
CA ALA A 88 -20.03 -5.36 11.69
C ALA A 88 -19.05 -5.45 10.50
N LYS A 89 -19.05 -4.47 9.59
CA LYS A 89 -18.08 -4.42 8.48
C LYS A 89 -16.63 -4.37 8.97
N PHE A 90 -16.36 -3.69 10.08
CA PHE A 90 -15.02 -3.55 10.64
C PHE A 90 -14.57 -4.85 11.31
N ASP A 91 -15.31 -5.32 12.32
CA ASP A 91 -14.96 -6.51 13.12
C ASP A 91 -14.86 -7.74 12.23
N TYR A 92 -15.86 -7.94 11.36
CA TYR A 92 -15.89 -9.10 10.49
C TYR A 92 -14.78 -9.08 9.42
N ARG A 93 -14.26 -7.90 9.05
CA ARG A 93 -13.07 -7.80 8.20
C ARG A 93 -11.81 -8.20 8.97
N ILE A 94 -11.64 -7.71 10.19
CA ILE A 94 -10.46 -8.03 11.01
C ILE A 94 -10.42 -9.53 11.30
N LEU A 95 -11.55 -10.09 11.74
CA LEU A 95 -11.65 -11.52 12.04
C LEU A 95 -11.30 -12.40 10.82
N ARG A 96 -11.85 -12.07 9.64
CA ARG A 96 -11.50 -12.77 8.39
C ARG A 96 -10.05 -12.60 7.99
N THR A 97 -9.43 -11.47 8.33
CA THR A 97 -8.01 -11.22 8.03
C THR A 97 -7.13 -12.14 8.87
N GLU A 98 -7.42 -12.31 10.15
CA GLU A 98 -6.67 -13.23 11.01
C GLU A 98 -6.85 -14.69 10.60
N PHE A 99 -8.08 -15.14 10.32
CA PHE A 99 -8.29 -16.51 9.82
C PHE A 99 -7.62 -16.74 8.46
N SER A 100 -7.65 -15.75 7.55
CA SER A 100 -6.96 -15.85 6.27
C SER A 100 -5.44 -15.99 6.41
N ARG A 101 -4.83 -15.40 7.46
CA ARG A 101 -3.40 -15.61 7.76
C ARG A 101 -3.09 -17.04 8.19
N LEU A 102 -4.06 -17.74 8.78
CA LEU A 102 -3.98 -19.17 9.12
C LEU A 102 -4.33 -20.09 7.93
N GLY A 103 -4.70 -19.53 6.77
CA GLY A 103 -5.19 -20.31 5.63
C GLY A 103 -6.62 -20.83 5.78
N PHE A 104 -7.39 -20.32 6.75
CA PHE A 104 -8.78 -20.69 6.98
C PHE A 104 -9.73 -19.63 6.38
N GLU A 105 -10.68 -20.08 5.58
CA GLU A 105 -11.72 -19.19 5.03
C GLU A 105 -12.87 -19.05 6.02
N PHE A 106 -12.82 -17.99 6.85
CA PHE A 106 -13.88 -17.72 7.83
C PHE A 106 -15.06 -17.00 7.17
N GLU A 107 -16.21 -17.67 7.12
CA GLU A 107 -17.44 -17.10 6.56
C GLU A 107 -18.67 -17.42 7.43
N ARG A 108 -19.42 -16.37 7.74
CA ARG A 108 -20.69 -16.36 8.49
C ARG A 108 -21.62 -15.29 7.91
N LYS A 109 -22.92 -15.49 8.08
CA LYS A 109 -23.92 -14.42 7.89
C LYS A 109 -23.67 -13.34 8.95
N SER A 110 -23.92 -12.08 8.60
CA SER A 110 -23.71 -10.97 9.55
C SER A 110 -24.83 -9.95 9.53
N ILE A 111 -25.07 -9.31 10.67
CA ILE A 111 -25.98 -8.18 10.87
C ILE A 111 -25.17 -7.03 11.47
N CYS A 112 -25.40 -5.82 10.96
CA CYS A 112 -24.85 -4.59 11.51
C CYS A 112 -25.93 -3.89 12.34
N THR A 113 -25.70 -3.69 13.64
CA THR A 113 -26.70 -3.04 14.49
C THR A 113 -26.86 -1.56 14.17
N VAL A 114 -25.85 -0.90 13.58
CA VAL A 114 -25.99 0.49 13.09
C VAL A 114 -27.07 0.59 12.02
N ASP A 115 -27.00 -0.30 11.02
CA ASP A 115 -27.94 -0.32 9.90
C ASP A 115 -29.35 -0.69 10.38
N LEU A 116 -29.45 -1.63 11.32
CA LEU A 116 -30.73 -1.99 11.96
C LEU A 116 -31.31 -0.84 12.77
N SER A 117 -30.49 -0.17 13.59
CA SER A 117 -30.95 0.96 14.40
C SER A 117 -31.44 2.11 13.54
N GLN A 118 -30.79 2.42 12.43
CA GLN A 118 -31.26 3.46 11.50
C GLN A 118 -32.64 3.15 10.90
N LYS A 119 -32.97 1.88 10.71
CA LYS A 119 -34.28 1.45 10.18
C LYS A 119 -35.36 1.37 11.26
N LEU A 120 -35.03 0.79 12.41
CA LEU A 120 -35.99 0.47 13.48
C LEU A 120 -36.14 1.59 14.52
N VAL A 121 -35.17 2.49 14.60
CA VAL A 121 -35.15 3.65 15.50
C VAL A 121 -34.62 4.88 14.75
N PRO A 122 -35.38 5.40 13.78
CA PRO A 122 -34.94 6.54 12.98
C PRO A 122 -34.77 7.82 13.82
N ASP A 123 -34.20 8.85 13.19
CA ASP A 123 -34.15 10.24 13.70
C ASP A 123 -33.33 10.49 14.98
N LEU A 124 -32.40 9.59 15.31
CA LEU A 124 -31.43 9.83 16.39
C LEU A 124 -30.25 10.70 15.96
N PRO A 125 -29.70 11.55 16.85
CA PRO A 125 -28.61 12.47 16.54
C PRO A 125 -27.27 11.76 16.26
N SER A 126 -27.12 10.50 16.66
CA SER A 126 -25.94 9.69 16.41
C SER A 126 -26.24 8.21 16.62
N TYR A 127 -25.70 7.37 15.75
CA TYR A 127 -25.79 5.92 15.83
C TYR A 127 -24.48 5.25 16.30
N SER A 128 -23.50 6.02 16.79
CA SER A 128 -22.36 5.43 17.48
C SER A 128 -22.79 4.77 18.79
N LEU A 129 -22.24 3.59 19.10
CA LEU A 129 -22.68 2.73 20.20
C LEU A 129 -22.95 3.52 21.47
N GLY A 130 -21.94 4.23 21.99
CA GLY A 130 -22.06 4.98 23.24
C GLY A 130 -23.13 6.07 23.26
N LYS A 131 -23.40 6.75 22.14
CA LYS A 131 -24.48 7.77 22.07
C LYS A 131 -25.85 7.10 21.90
N LEU A 132 -25.89 6.04 21.09
CA LEU A 132 -27.10 5.30 20.80
C LEU A 132 -27.65 4.60 22.04
N VAL A 133 -26.83 3.82 22.74
CA VAL A 133 -27.24 3.10 23.96
C VAL A 133 -27.66 4.07 25.06
N LYS A 134 -26.96 5.22 25.20
CA LYS A 134 -27.34 6.28 26.13
C LYS A 134 -28.73 6.86 25.82
N ASN A 135 -29.02 7.17 24.56
CA ASN A 135 -30.32 7.70 24.15
C ASN A 135 -31.46 6.68 24.35
N LEU A 136 -31.13 5.39 24.29
CA LEU A 136 -32.08 4.29 24.47
C LEU A 136 -32.20 3.82 25.93
N GLY A 137 -31.48 4.45 26.87
CA GLY A 137 -31.49 4.06 28.28
C GLY A 137 -30.78 2.73 28.59
N ILE A 138 -29.94 2.24 27.68
CA ILE A 138 -29.16 1.01 27.86
C ILE A 138 -27.86 1.35 28.61
N PRO A 139 -27.61 0.75 29.80
CA PRO A 139 -26.40 1.00 30.56
C PRO A 139 -25.17 0.42 29.85
N ILE A 140 -24.07 1.16 29.86
CA ILE A 140 -22.77 0.70 29.36
C ILE A 140 -21.75 0.69 30.48
N THR A 141 -21.09 -0.44 30.68
CA THR A 141 -19.98 -0.60 31.63
C THR A 141 -18.73 -0.99 30.86
N ASN A 142 -17.55 -0.57 31.33
CA ASN A 142 -16.25 -0.85 30.67
C ASN A 142 -16.20 -0.47 29.18
N ARG A 143 -16.60 0.77 28.86
CA ARG A 143 -16.53 1.32 27.49
C ARG A 143 -15.11 1.22 26.92
N HIS A 144 -14.99 0.93 25.63
CA HIS A 144 -13.69 0.73 24.93
C HIS A 144 -12.93 -0.52 25.39
N ARG A 145 -13.66 -1.48 25.95
CA ARG A 145 -13.25 -2.87 26.08
C ARG A 145 -14.20 -3.70 25.26
N ALA A 146 -13.67 -4.69 24.56
CA ALA A 146 -14.49 -5.51 23.66
C ALA A 146 -15.66 -6.16 24.41
N SER A 147 -15.44 -6.60 25.66
CA SER A 147 -16.49 -7.20 26.48
C SER A 147 -17.62 -6.23 26.83
N GLY A 148 -17.30 -4.99 27.22
CA GLY A 148 -18.29 -3.97 27.57
C GLY A 148 -19.11 -3.54 26.35
N ASP A 149 -18.44 -3.31 25.23
CA ASP A 149 -19.09 -2.85 23.99
C ASP A 149 -19.92 -3.97 23.34
N ALA A 150 -19.45 -5.23 23.36
CA ALA A 150 -20.23 -6.38 22.90
C ALA A 150 -21.46 -6.63 23.79
N LEU A 151 -21.37 -6.48 25.11
CA LEU A 151 -22.52 -6.65 26.00
C LEU A 151 -23.57 -5.55 25.79
N ALA A 152 -23.15 -4.30 25.63
CA ALA A 152 -24.06 -3.22 25.26
C ALA A 152 -24.72 -3.48 23.90
N THR A 153 -23.99 -4.12 22.98
CA THR A 153 -24.52 -4.55 21.68
C THR A 153 -25.56 -5.69 21.82
N VAL A 154 -25.40 -6.62 22.78
CA VAL A 154 -26.42 -7.64 23.09
C VAL A 154 -27.73 -6.97 23.50
N GLU A 155 -27.68 -6.04 24.46
CA GLU A 155 -28.89 -5.33 24.94
C GLU A 155 -29.53 -4.48 23.85
N LEU A 156 -28.71 -3.78 23.06
CA LEU A 156 -29.18 -3.04 21.88
C LEU A 156 -29.88 -3.99 20.89
N PHE A 157 -29.26 -5.11 20.56
CA PHE A 157 -29.82 -6.06 19.61
C PHE A 157 -31.11 -6.70 20.12
N LYS A 158 -31.22 -6.98 21.42
CA LYS A 158 -32.45 -7.43 22.08
C LYS A 158 -33.58 -6.41 21.93
N LEU A 159 -33.29 -5.13 22.13
CA LEU A 159 -34.27 -4.05 21.90
C LEU A 159 -34.69 -3.98 20.43
N LEU A 160 -33.75 -4.11 19.49
CA LEU A 160 -34.03 -4.09 18.05
C LEU A 160 -34.90 -5.29 17.62
N LEU A 161 -34.66 -6.48 18.18
CA LEU A 161 -35.51 -7.66 17.98
C LEU A 161 -36.95 -7.41 18.42
N GLN A 162 -37.15 -6.70 19.53
CA GLN A 162 -38.50 -6.34 20.01
C GLN A 162 -39.18 -5.29 19.11
N LYS A 163 -38.40 -4.38 18.50
CA LYS A 163 -38.92 -3.34 17.60
C LYS A 163 -39.25 -3.85 16.19
N ASP A 164 -38.64 -4.94 15.74
CA ASP A 164 -38.97 -5.58 14.46
C ASP A 164 -40.27 -6.42 14.56
N THR A 165 -41.39 -5.74 14.76
CA THR A 165 -42.71 -6.37 14.95
C THR A 165 -43.16 -7.19 13.74
N SER A 166 -42.75 -6.81 12.52
CA SER A 166 -43.05 -7.56 11.29
C SER A 166 -42.11 -8.75 11.07
N LYS A 167 -41.00 -8.87 11.82
CA LYS A 167 -39.95 -9.90 11.67
C LYS A 167 -39.30 -9.94 10.27
N THR A 168 -39.50 -8.88 9.48
CA THR A 168 -38.99 -8.77 8.10
C THR A 168 -37.70 -7.97 8.06
N VAL A 169 -37.57 -6.94 8.90
CA VAL A 169 -36.42 -6.03 8.82
C VAL A 169 -35.13 -6.74 9.16
N ILE A 170 -35.15 -7.61 10.17
CA ILE A 170 -33.97 -8.38 10.57
C ILE A 170 -33.62 -9.42 9.53
N SER A 171 -34.60 -10.17 9.01
CA SER A 171 -34.34 -11.17 7.97
C SER A 171 -33.78 -10.56 6.68
N GLU A 172 -34.24 -9.38 6.29
CA GLU A 172 -33.68 -8.59 5.17
C GLU A 172 -32.32 -7.96 5.50
N SER A 173 -32.08 -7.60 6.77
CA SER A 173 -30.80 -7.04 7.22
C SER A 173 -29.69 -8.07 7.35
N ILE A 174 -30.04 -9.37 7.38
CA ILE A 174 -29.07 -10.44 7.30
C ILE A 174 -28.32 -10.23 6.00
N SER A 175 -27.12 -9.68 6.13
CA SER A 175 -26.15 -9.69 5.07
C SER A 175 -25.68 -11.13 4.95
N ILE A 176 -26.45 -11.90 4.19
CA ILE A 176 -25.88 -12.91 3.33
C ILE A 176 -25.00 -12.04 2.44
N LYS A 177 -23.68 -11.98 2.69
CA LYS A 177 -22.84 -11.85 1.51
C LYS A 177 -23.30 -13.06 0.70
N PRO A 178 -24.00 -12.86 -0.43
CA PRO A 178 -24.20 -14.01 -1.29
C PRO A 178 -22.81 -14.60 -1.46
N LYS A 179 -22.71 -15.87 -1.86
CA LYS A 179 -21.59 -16.17 -2.74
C LYS A 179 -21.61 -15.00 -3.73
N LYS A 180 -20.65 -14.06 -3.60
CA LYS A 180 -20.10 -13.47 -4.79
C LYS A 180 -19.56 -14.74 -5.43
N ARG A 181 -20.41 -15.41 -6.21
CA ARG A 181 -20.00 -15.76 -7.55
C ARG A 181 -19.41 -14.44 -8.03
N LYS A 182 -18.11 -14.24 -7.74
CA LYS A 182 -17.20 -13.83 -8.78
C LYS A 182 -17.75 -14.62 -9.94
N ASP A 183 -18.32 -13.89 -10.88
CA ASP A 183 -18.82 -14.46 -12.11
C ASP A 183 -17.90 -15.63 -12.45
N GLN A 184 -18.44 -16.83 -12.64
CA GLN A 184 -17.60 -18.03 -12.77
C GLN A 184 -16.50 -17.80 -13.82
N LYS A 185 -16.82 -16.96 -14.81
CA LYS A 185 -15.88 -16.31 -15.73
C LYS A 185 -14.69 -15.62 -15.04
N LEU A 186 -14.91 -14.62 -14.19
CA LEU A 186 -13.85 -13.91 -13.47
C LEU A 186 -13.02 -14.83 -12.56
N ILE A 187 -13.60 -15.91 -12.01
CA ILE A 187 -12.82 -16.92 -11.27
C ILE A 187 -11.86 -17.64 -12.23
N ARG A 188 -12.39 -18.19 -13.33
CA ARG A 188 -11.61 -18.89 -14.36
C ARG A 188 -10.48 -18.02 -14.90
N LEU A 189 -10.79 -16.77 -15.25
CA LEU A 189 -9.81 -15.79 -15.73
C LEU A 189 -8.67 -15.55 -14.73
N ILE A 190 -8.90 -15.65 -13.41
CA ILE A 190 -7.86 -15.50 -12.39
C ILE A 190 -7.08 -16.80 -12.17
N GLU A 191 -7.73 -17.95 -12.28
CA GLU A 191 -7.10 -19.25 -12.08
C GLU A 191 -5.98 -19.50 -13.08
N GLU A 192 -6.20 -19.11 -14.33
CA GLU A 192 -5.26 -19.20 -15.46
C GLU A 192 -4.04 -18.27 -15.33
N LEU A 193 -4.08 -17.26 -14.46
CA LEU A 193 -2.99 -16.30 -14.36
C LEU A 193 -1.77 -16.87 -13.62
N PRO A 194 -0.55 -16.58 -14.08
CA PRO A 194 0.66 -16.98 -13.38
C PRO A 194 0.91 -16.14 -12.13
N ALA A 195 1.42 -16.78 -11.07
CA ALA A 195 1.94 -16.11 -9.88
C ALA A 195 3.38 -15.58 -10.09
N ARG A 196 3.61 -14.85 -11.19
CA ARG A 196 4.94 -14.37 -11.62
C ARG A 196 4.97 -12.85 -11.75
N THR A 197 6.20 -12.29 -11.85
CA THR A 197 6.42 -10.88 -12.12
C THR A 197 6.13 -10.57 -13.60
N GLY A 198 5.35 -9.52 -13.85
CA GLY A 198 5.11 -9.05 -15.21
C GLY A 198 4.00 -8.01 -15.32
N VAL A 199 3.53 -7.84 -16.54
CA VAL A 199 2.44 -6.93 -16.94
C VAL A 199 1.20 -7.75 -17.29
N TYR A 200 0.02 -7.21 -17.00
CA TYR A 200 -1.26 -7.81 -17.35
C TYR A 200 -2.19 -6.77 -17.96
N TYR A 201 -3.06 -7.25 -18.85
CA TYR A 201 -3.91 -6.44 -19.72
C TYR A 201 -5.33 -6.97 -19.59
N PHE A 202 -6.29 -6.10 -19.25
CA PHE A 202 -7.70 -6.44 -19.25
C PHE A 202 -8.34 -5.95 -20.54
N TYR A 203 -9.03 -6.86 -21.22
CA TYR A 203 -9.74 -6.63 -22.46
C TYR A 203 -11.24 -6.65 -22.21
N ASN A 204 -11.99 -5.84 -22.96
CA ASN A 204 -13.44 -5.95 -23.00
C ASN A 204 -13.91 -6.91 -24.11
N THR A 205 -15.24 -7.04 -24.25
CA THR A 205 -15.91 -7.86 -25.28
C THR A 205 -15.52 -7.49 -26.70
N ASP A 206 -15.14 -6.23 -26.94
CA ASP A 206 -14.73 -5.73 -28.26
C ASP A 206 -13.23 -5.95 -28.54
N GLY A 207 -12.52 -6.66 -27.66
CA GLY A 207 -11.08 -6.86 -27.77
C GLY A 207 -10.24 -5.59 -27.49
N LYS A 208 -10.83 -4.57 -26.86
CA LYS A 208 -10.12 -3.34 -26.49
C LYS A 208 -9.50 -3.43 -25.11
N ILE A 209 -8.24 -3.02 -24.98
CA ILE A 209 -7.54 -2.94 -23.70
C ILE A 209 -8.15 -1.79 -22.87
N ILE A 210 -8.83 -2.15 -21.79
CA ILE A 210 -9.47 -1.20 -20.86
C ILE A 210 -8.58 -0.87 -19.67
N TYR A 211 -7.63 -1.75 -19.33
CA TYR A 211 -6.69 -1.57 -18.23
C TYR A 211 -5.36 -2.29 -18.47
N VAL A 212 -4.26 -1.68 -18.03
CA VAL A 212 -2.92 -2.26 -17.99
C VAL A 212 -2.38 -2.13 -16.57
N GLY A 213 -1.76 -3.18 -16.03
CA GLY A 213 -1.14 -3.15 -14.72
C GLY A 213 0.12 -4.00 -14.62
N LYS A 214 0.98 -3.71 -13.64
CA LYS A 214 2.15 -4.53 -13.30
C LYS A 214 2.10 -5.11 -11.89
N SER A 215 2.79 -6.23 -11.68
CA SER A 215 2.97 -6.82 -10.35
C SER A 215 4.17 -7.76 -10.27
N LYS A 216 4.67 -7.99 -9.05
CA LYS A 216 5.56 -9.13 -8.74
C LYS A 216 4.82 -10.47 -8.72
N ASN A 217 3.50 -10.41 -8.55
CA ASN A 217 2.60 -11.55 -8.60
C ASN A 217 1.33 -11.10 -9.33
N ILE A 218 1.27 -11.39 -10.64
CA ILE A 218 0.16 -11.00 -11.51
C ILE A 218 -1.16 -11.56 -10.99
N LYS A 219 -1.24 -12.87 -10.71
CA LYS A 219 -2.45 -13.53 -10.18
C LYS A 219 -3.02 -12.81 -8.96
N LYS A 220 -2.19 -12.55 -7.94
CA LYS A 220 -2.59 -11.86 -6.71
C LYS A 220 -3.11 -10.45 -7.01
N ARG A 221 -2.44 -9.71 -7.90
CA ARG A 221 -2.79 -8.32 -8.20
C ARG A 221 -4.06 -8.21 -9.04
N ALA A 222 -4.23 -9.07 -10.05
CA ALA A 222 -5.45 -9.15 -10.83
C ALA A 222 -6.65 -9.52 -9.94
N ASN A 223 -6.48 -10.48 -9.03
CA ASN A 223 -7.52 -10.86 -8.08
C ASN A 223 -8.00 -9.67 -7.21
N GLN A 224 -7.09 -8.78 -6.80
CA GLN A 224 -7.45 -7.57 -6.05
C GLN A 224 -8.38 -6.65 -6.83
N HIS A 225 -8.28 -6.58 -8.17
CA HIS A 225 -9.22 -5.81 -8.99
C HIS A 225 -10.62 -6.43 -8.99
N PHE A 226 -10.73 -7.76 -8.84
CA PHE A 226 -12.01 -8.46 -8.86
C PHE A 226 -12.63 -8.66 -7.48
N THR A 227 -11.86 -8.46 -6.40
CA THR A 227 -12.38 -8.54 -5.03
C THR A 227 -12.64 -7.16 -4.42
N ASN A 228 -12.13 -6.08 -5.01
CA ASN A 228 -12.31 -4.72 -4.50
C ASN A 228 -13.66 -4.12 -4.95
N ASP A 229 -14.31 -3.37 -4.07
CA ASP A 229 -15.63 -2.76 -4.28
C ASP A 229 -15.59 -1.29 -4.73
N SER A 230 -14.41 -0.73 -5.01
CA SER A 230 -14.31 0.64 -5.51
C SER A 230 -15.03 0.80 -6.86
N PRO A 231 -15.59 1.98 -7.19
CA PRO A 231 -16.33 2.19 -8.44
C PRO A 231 -15.53 1.78 -9.69
N LYS A 232 -14.24 2.10 -9.72
CA LYS A 232 -13.32 1.67 -10.79
C LYS A 232 -13.21 0.15 -10.89
N SER A 233 -13.10 -0.55 -9.75
CA SER A 233 -12.93 -2.01 -9.72
C SER A 233 -14.19 -2.72 -10.17
N ARG A 234 -15.38 -2.21 -9.78
CA ARG A 234 -16.66 -2.72 -10.27
C ARG A 234 -16.79 -2.58 -11.78
N GLN A 235 -16.42 -1.43 -12.34
CA GLN A 235 -16.46 -1.22 -13.78
C GLN A 235 -15.48 -2.13 -14.53
N ILE A 236 -14.27 -2.31 -14.00
CA ILE A 236 -13.32 -3.29 -14.54
C ILE A 236 -13.89 -4.71 -14.48
N GLN A 237 -14.51 -5.12 -13.38
CA GLN A 237 -15.13 -6.45 -13.22
C GLN A 237 -16.23 -6.69 -14.26
N LEU A 238 -17.08 -5.69 -14.48
CA LEU A 238 -18.19 -5.77 -15.45
C LEU A 238 -17.70 -5.82 -16.90
N GLU A 239 -16.67 -5.04 -17.24
CA GLU A 239 -16.19 -4.95 -18.63
C GLU A 239 -15.14 -5.99 -18.99
N THR A 240 -14.49 -6.68 -18.04
CA THR A 240 -13.42 -7.63 -18.38
C THR A 240 -13.99 -8.89 -19.03
N GLU A 241 -13.56 -9.15 -20.26
CA GLU A 241 -13.79 -10.40 -20.99
C GLU A 241 -12.58 -11.33 -20.91
N GLN A 242 -11.38 -10.78 -21.08
CA GLN A 242 -10.15 -11.54 -21.19
C GLN A 242 -9.01 -10.84 -20.46
N ILE A 243 -8.07 -11.65 -19.95
CA ILE A 243 -6.84 -11.16 -19.33
C ILE A 243 -5.64 -11.76 -20.08
N ASN A 244 -4.82 -10.91 -20.68
CA ASN A 244 -3.51 -11.35 -21.19
C ASN A 244 -2.42 -10.94 -20.22
N VAL A 245 -1.32 -11.69 -20.25
CA VAL A 245 -0.17 -11.46 -19.38
C VAL A 245 1.11 -11.53 -20.18
N GLU A 246 2.07 -10.74 -19.74
CA GLU A 246 3.44 -10.82 -20.20
C GLU A 246 4.37 -10.94 -19.01
N VAL A 247 4.97 -12.12 -18.86
CA VAL A 247 5.93 -12.39 -17.79
C VAL A 247 7.26 -11.74 -18.12
N THR A 248 7.75 -10.91 -17.21
CA THR A 248 9.04 -10.21 -17.36
C THR A 248 10.10 -10.75 -16.44
N GLY A 249 9.74 -11.35 -15.29
CA GLY A 249 10.69 -11.78 -14.26
C GLY A 249 11.32 -10.62 -13.47
N SER A 250 11.69 -9.53 -14.14
CA SER A 250 12.16 -8.28 -13.54
C SER A 250 11.03 -7.29 -13.28
N GLU A 251 11.03 -6.69 -12.08
CA GLU A 251 10.11 -5.62 -11.73
C GLU A 251 10.43 -4.33 -12.50
N LEU A 252 11.70 -4.07 -12.82
CA LEU A 252 12.10 -2.89 -13.58
C LEU A 252 11.49 -2.91 -14.99
N ILE A 253 11.62 -4.05 -15.69
CA ILE A 253 11.02 -4.21 -17.01
C ILE A 253 9.49 -4.10 -16.92
N ALA A 254 8.85 -4.71 -15.92
CA ALA A 254 7.41 -4.61 -15.74
C ALA A 254 6.94 -3.15 -15.54
N LEU A 255 7.69 -2.35 -14.77
CA LEU A 255 7.43 -0.91 -14.58
C LEU A 255 7.57 -0.12 -15.89
N LEU A 256 8.65 -0.35 -16.63
CA LEU A 256 8.92 0.34 -17.89
C LEU A 256 7.88 0.00 -18.96
N LYS A 257 7.55 -1.29 -19.10
CA LYS A 257 6.51 -1.76 -20.01
C LYS A 257 5.15 -1.17 -19.66
N GLU A 258 4.70 -1.28 -18.40
CA GLU A 258 3.43 -0.68 -17.98
C GLU A 258 3.36 0.83 -18.32
N ASN A 259 4.45 1.57 -18.09
CA ASN A 259 4.50 2.99 -18.44
C ASN A 259 4.33 3.24 -19.94
N GLN A 260 5.05 2.48 -20.77
CA GLN A 260 5.00 2.61 -22.23
C GLN A 260 3.63 2.20 -22.77
N GLU A 261 3.10 1.06 -22.34
CA GLU A 261 1.80 0.54 -22.79
C GLU A 261 0.65 1.48 -22.43
N ILE A 262 0.64 2.03 -21.22
CA ILE A 262 -0.39 3.00 -20.83
C ILE A 262 -0.31 4.27 -21.69
N LYS A 263 0.90 4.73 -22.02
CA LYS A 263 1.09 5.92 -22.85
C LYS A 263 0.65 5.69 -24.29
N LYS A 264 0.96 4.52 -24.86
CA LYS A 264 0.59 4.14 -26.23
C LYS A 264 -0.91 3.85 -26.36
N ILE A 265 -1.46 3.00 -25.49
CA ILE A 265 -2.83 2.50 -25.58
C ILE A 265 -3.86 3.49 -25.00
N GLN A 266 -3.46 4.30 -24.02
CA GLN A 266 -4.35 5.17 -23.24
C GLN A 266 -5.60 4.45 -22.68
N PRO A 267 -5.46 3.32 -21.94
CA PRO A 267 -6.61 2.53 -21.49
C PRO A 267 -7.61 3.33 -20.64
N LYS A 268 -8.91 3.05 -20.78
CA LYS A 268 -10.03 3.75 -20.11
C LYS A 268 -9.78 3.93 -18.60
N TYR A 269 -9.26 2.89 -17.94
CA TYR A 269 -9.09 2.84 -16.49
C TYR A 269 -7.70 3.22 -15.97
N ASN A 270 -6.74 3.60 -16.82
CA ASN A 270 -5.39 4.00 -16.41
C ASN A 270 -5.19 5.52 -16.26
N ARG A 271 -6.15 6.25 -15.68
CA ARG A 271 -6.16 7.73 -15.65
C ARG A 271 -4.89 8.40 -15.11
N ALA A 272 -4.27 7.88 -14.05
CA ALA A 272 -3.16 8.53 -13.35
C ALA A 272 -1.85 8.58 -14.17
N LEU A 273 -1.55 7.51 -14.91
CA LEU A 273 -0.29 7.35 -15.65
C LEU A 273 -0.34 7.94 -17.08
N LYS A 274 -1.46 8.58 -17.46
CA LYS A 274 -1.63 9.26 -18.76
C LYS A 274 -0.98 10.64 -18.80
N LYS A 275 -0.82 11.30 -17.66
CA LYS A 275 -0.33 12.69 -17.59
C LYS A 275 1.17 12.72 -17.27
N LYS A 276 1.95 13.44 -18.08
CA LYS A 276 3.35 13.76 -17.80
C LYS A 276 3.39 14.78 -16.66
N LEU A 277 3.65 14.37 -15.43
CA LEU A 277 3.51 15.24 -14.26
C LEU A 277 4.79 15.38 -13.43
N PHE A 278 5.98 15.36 -14.05
CA PHE A 278 7.16 15.91 -13.38
C PHE A 278 7.11 17.42 -13.43
N THR A 279 6.70 18.02 -12.33
CA THR A 279 6.55 19.48 -12.18
C THR A 279 7.76 20.11 -11.52
N HIS A 280 8.52 19.35 -10.74
CA HIS A 280 9.65 19.83 -9.94
C HIS A 280 10.93 19.06 -10.27
N ALA A 281 12.08 19.70 -10.07
CA ALA A 281 13.38 19.08 -10.28
C ALA A 281 14.43 19.62 -9.30
N LEU A 282 15.45 18.81 -9.00
CA LEU A 282 16.62 19.20 -8.22
C LEU A 282 17.72 19.68 -9.16
N TYR A 283 18.25 20.86 -8.89
CA TYR A 283 19.35 21.47 -9.62
C TYR A 283 20.52 21.72 -8.67
N SER A 284 21.73 21.77 -9.23
CA SER A 284 22.93 22.25 -8.54
C SER A 284 23.48 23.50 -9.21
N LYS A 285 24.03 24.42 -8.42
CA LYS A 285 24.78 25.58 -8.91
C LYS A 285 25.91 25.93 -7.93
N VAL A 286 27.07 26.34 -8.43
CA VAL A 286 28.14 26.89 -7.58
C VAL A 286 27.80 28.35 -7.23
N ASN A 287 27.86 28.68 -5.94
CA ASN A 287 27.63 30.06 -5.46
C ASN A 287 28.90 30.92 -5.53
N ALA A 288 28.79 32.20 -5.14
CA ALA A 288 29.90 33.15 -5.21
C ALA A 288 31.08 32.75 -4.30
N ASP A 289 30.80 32.04 -3.21
CA ASP A 289 31.80 31.56 -2.24
C ASP A 289 32.41 30.19 -2.65
N GLY A 290 32.05 29.68 -3.83
CA GLY A 290 32.58 28.42 -4.37
C GLY A 290 31.86 27.14 -3.93
N TYR A 291 30.84 27.21 -3.08
CA TYR A 291 30.09 26.04 -2.63
C TYR A 291 29.01 25.60 -3.63
N ILE A 292 28.83 24.29 -3.77
CA ILE A 292 27.72 23.70 -4.54
C ILE A 292 26.40 23.81 -3.76
N GLU A 293 25.46 24.59 -4.28
CA GLU A 293 24.11 24.73 -3.75
C GLU A 293 23.14 23.80 -4.47
N PHE A 294 22.19 23.24 -3.72
CA PHE A 294 21.09 22.45 -4.25
C PHE A 294 19.78 23.22 -4.15
N LYS A 295 19.00 23.26 -5.23
CA LYS A 295 17.71 23.97 -5.25
C LYS A 295 16.63 23.16 -5.97
N ILE A 296 15.42 23.22 -5.43
CA ILE A 296 14.24 22.66 -6.07
C ILE A 296 13.63 23.74 -6.96
N GLY A 297 13.55 23.47 -8.25
CA GLY A 297 12.98 24.37 -9.25
C GLY A 297 11.89 23.69 -10.09
N SER A 298 11.36 24.42 -11.07
CA SER A 298 10.42 23.87 -12.04
C SER A 298 11.15 22.91 -12.98
N ALA A 299 10.54 21.75 -13.28
CA ALA A 299 11.09 20.79 -14.24
C ALA A 299 11.02 21.27 -15.71
N LYS A 300 10.46 22.45 -15.98
CA LYS A 300 10.40 23.07 -17.31
C LYS A 300 11.56 24.03 -17.59
N GLN A 301 12.44 24.26 -16.61
CA GLN A 301 13.60 25.13 -16.80
C GLN A 301 14.58 24.53 -17.81
N LYS A 302 15.40 25.39 -18.45
CA LYS A 302 16.38 24.98 -19.47
C LYS A 302 17.59 24.25 -18.86
N ASP A 303 17.92 24.56 -17.61
CA ASP A 303 19.03 23.95 -16.91
C ASP A 303 18.84 22.43 -16.81
N GLU A 304 19.95 21.70 -16.80
CA GLU A 304 19.90 20.25 -16.70
C GLU A 304 19.67 19.83 -15.24
N PRO A 305 18.57 19.12 -14.93
CA PRO A 305 18.30 18.69 -13.58
C PRO A 305 19.12 17.46 -13.19
N ILE A 306 19.50 17.38 -11.92
CA ILE A 306 20.05 16.16 -11.33
C ILE A 306 18.99 15.05 -11.34
N THR A 307 17.77 15.37 -10.92
CA THR A 307 16.62 14.43 -10.90
C THR A 307 15.30 15.20 -10.89
N THR A 308 14.22 14.55 -11.33
CA THR A 308 12.86 15.14 -11.37
C THR A 308 11.90 14.48 -10.38
N PHE A 309 10.86 15.23 -9.99
CA PHE A 309 9.82 14.81 -9.03
C PHE A 309 8.41 15.19 -9.50
N THR A 310 7.43 14.39 -9.07
CA THR A 310 6.04 14.59 -9.45
C THR A 310 5.39 15.76 -8.72
N ASN A 311 5.87 16.06 -7.52
CA ASN A 311 5.38 17.16 -6.69
C ASN A 311 6.49 17.68 -5.74
N ILE A 312 6.25 18.86 -5.18
CA ILE A 312 7.21 19.55 -4.30
C ILE A 312 7.48 18.81 -2.99
N MET A 313 6.49 18.11 -2.42
CA MET A 313 6.66 17.38 -1.16
C MET A 313 7.64 16.21 -1.33
N GLN A 314 7.52 15.47 -2.43
CA GLN A 314 8.47 14.42 -2.80
C GLN A 314 9.89 14.98 -3.00
N ALA A 315 10.00 16.12 -3.68
CA ALA A 315 11.29 16.77 -3.91
C ALA A 315 11.96 17.18 -2.59
N LYS A 316 11.21 17.82 -1.69
CA LYS A 316 11.71 18.24 -0.37
C LYS A 316 12.09 17.04 0.52
N ALA A 317 11.27 15.99 0.53
CA ALA A 317 11.56 14.79 1.30
C ALA A 317 12.88 14.12 0.85
N ILE A 318 13.12 14.03 -0.47
CA ILE A 318 14.37 13.49 -0.99
C ILE A 318 15.55 14.42 -0.72
N LEU A 319 15.37 15.74 -0.83
CA LEU A 319 16.44 16.69 -0.51
C LEU A 319 16.82 16.65 0.98
N ASN A 320 15.85 16.55 1.89
CA ASN A 320 16.11 16.35 3.32
C ASN A 320 16.92 15.07 3.56
N PHE A 321 16.50 13.95 2.96
CA PHE A 321 17.23 12.69 3.06
C PHE A 321 18.68 12.80 2.55
N ILE A 322 18.89 13.47 1.41
CA ILE A 322 20.23 13.74 0.87
C ILE A 322 21.06 14.58 1.85
N VAL A 323 20.47 15.62 2.44
CA VAL A 323 21.18 16.49 3.38
C VAL A 323 21.62 15.71 4.63
N GLU A 324 20.77 14.82 5.13
CA GLU A 324 21.09 13.94 6.27
C GLU A 324 22.16 12.90 5.89
N GLU A 325 21.98 12.17 4.79
CA GLU A 325 22.87 11.08 4.35
C GLU A 325 24.29 11.58 4.04
N TYR A 326 24.43 12.76 3.44
CA TYR A 326 25.72 13.33 3.01
C TYR A 326 26.24 14.42 3.95
N ASN A 327 25.58 14.66 5.10
CA ASN A 327 25.87 15.76 6.03
C ASN A 327 26.13 17.09 5.31
N LEU A 328 25.18 17.48 4.44
CA LEU A 328 25.23 18.75 3.73
C LEU A 328 24.62 19.87 4.57
N CYS A 329 24.84 21.10 4.13
CA CYS A 329 24.34 22.27 4.81
C CYS A 329 22.91 22.59 4.34
N GLN A 330 21.94 22.59 5.27
CA GLN A 330 20.55 22.93 4.97
C GLN A 330 20.38 24.31 4.33
N ARG A 331 21.25 25.28 4.68
CA ARG A 331 21.20 26.63 4.11
C ARG A 331 21.61 26.63 2.64
N LEU A 332 22.74 25.98 2.31
CA LEU A 332 23.22 25.82 0.94
C LEU A 332 22.28 24.94 0.08
N CYS A 333 21.50 24.07 0.72
CA CYS A 333 20.45 23.28 0.07
C CYS A 333 19.08 23.98 0.00
N GLY A 334 18.98 25.25 0.42
CA GLY A 334 17.74 26.03 0.37
C GLY A 334 16.60 25.50 1.25
N LEU A 335 16.89 24.61 2.20
CA LEU A 335 15.91 24.03 3.14
C LEU A 335 15.69 24.91 4.37
N HIS A 336 16.70 25.72 4.74
CA HIS A 336 16.63 26.62 5.88
C HIS A 336 17.03 28.04 5.47
N LYS A 337 16.08 28.97 5.46
CA LYS A 337 16.31 30.37 5.09
C LYS A 337 16.70 31.18 6.33
N THR A 338 18.00 31.39 6.52
CA THR A 338 18.54 32.21 7.62
C THR A 338 19.78 32.96 7.13
N LYS A 339 20.12 34.08 7.77
CA LYS A 339 21.41 34.76 7.57
C LYS A 339 22.51 34.22 8.49
N ALA A 340 22.11 33.58 9.60
CA ALA A 340 23.02 32.96 10.56
C ALA A 340 23.39 31.52 10.14
N ALA A 341 23.98 30.75 11.06
CA ALA A 341 24.24 29.33 10.86
C ALA A 341 22.94 28.53 10.66
N CYS A 342 23.01 27.43 9.91
CA CYS A 342 21.86 26.54 9.72
C CYS A 342 21.52 25.78 11.02
N PHE A 343 20.26 25.33 11.15
CA PHE A 343 19.80 24.58 12.33
C PHE A 343 20.69 23.35 12.60
N ASN A 344 21.00 22.55 11.57
CA ASN A 344 21.87 21.38 11.75
C ASN A 344 23.28 21.71 12.25
N TYR A 345 23.79 22.92 12.04
CA TYR A 345 25.07 23.33 12.64
C TYR A 345 24.93 23.53 14.16
N THR A 346 23.82 24.13 14.61
CA THR A 346 23.57 24.36 16.04
C THR A 346 23.46 23.06 16.85
N ILE A 347 23.02 21.97 16.22
CA ILE A 347 22.95 20.62 16.81
C ILE A 347 24.12 19.71 16.43
N LYS A 348 25.19 20.25 15.83
CA LYS A 348 26.42 19.53 15.42
C LYS A 348 26.24 18.41 14.38
N GLU A 349 25.16 18.45 13.60
CA GLU A 349 24.88 17.55 12.47
C GLU A 349 25.31 18.11 11.10
N CYS A 350 25.87 19.32 11.08
CA CYS A 350 26.44 19.98 9.91
C CYS A 350 27.83 20.52 10.24
N LYS A 351 28.75 20.47 9.28
CA LYS A 351 30.15 20.90 9.46
C LYS A 351 30.37 22.41 9.29
N GLY A 352 29.31 23.19 9.05
CA GLY A 352 29.39 24.66 9.09
C GLY A 352 29.78 25.35 7.79
N ALA A 353 29.60 24.71 6.63
CA ALA A 353 29.88 25.33 5.32
C ALA A 353 29.18 26.70 5.11
N CYS A 354 27.99 26.90 5.68
CA CYS A 354 27.30 28.20 5.61
C CYS A 354 27.94 29.33 6.43
N VAL A 355 28.83 29.02 7.36
CA VAL A 355 29.52 30.01 8.20
C VAL A 355 31.03 30.02 7.95
N GLY A 356 31.51 29.28 6.94
CA GLY A 356 32.93 29.23 6.57
C GLY A 356 33.79 28.29 7.42
N GLU A 357 33.20 27.56 8.36
CA GLU A 357 33.92 26.63 9.26
C GLU A 357 34.34 25.33 8.55
N GLU A 358 33.61 24.93 7.50
CA GLU A 358 34.01 23.84 6.62
C GLU A 358 34.56 24.41 5.31
N SER A 359 35.70 23.90 4.85
CA SER A 359 36.27 24.31 3.56
C SER A 359 35.40 23.93 2.36
N VAL A 360 35.50 24.74 1.30
CA VAL A 360 34.83 24.53 0.02
C VAL A 360 35.10 23.13 -0.53
N ASP A 361 36.35 22.68 -0.54
CA ASP A 361 36.74 21.37 -1.07
C ASP A 361 36.11 20.21 -0.28
N SER A 362 36.12 20.29 1.06
CA SER A 362 35.54 19.26 1.93
C SER A 362 34.03 19.11 1.70
N TYR A 363 33.34 20.24 1.59
CA TYR A 363 31.90 20.28 1.34
C TYR A 363 31.58 19.81 -0.09
N ASN A 364 32.25 20.38 -1.09
CA ASN A 364 31.98 20.11 -2.50
C ASN A 364 32.27 18.65 -2.86
N LYS A 365 33.23 17.98 -2.21
CA LYS A 365 33.45 16.54 -2.40
C LYS A 365 32.20 15.72 -2.10
N ARG A 366 31.46 16.04 -1.03
CA ARG A 366 30.20 15.36 -0.68
C ARG A 366 29.05 15.78 -1.59
N ALA A 367 28.96 17.07 -1.93
CA ALA A 367 27.95 17.55 -2.87
C ALA A 367 28.13 16.90 -4.27
N GLN A 368 29.36 16.71 -4.73
CA GLN A 368 29.66 16.05 -5.99
C GLN A 368 29.24 14.57 -5.99
N GLN A 369 29.43 13.85 -4.87
CA GLN A 369 28.92 12.48 -4.70
C GLN A 369 27.39 12.41 -4.86
N VAL A 370 26.66 13.42 -4.38
CA VAL A 370 25.21 13.53 -4.61
C VAL A 370 24.90 13.70 -6.09
N ILE A 371 25.59 14.63 -6.77
CA ILE A 371 25.39 14.85 -8.20
C ILE A 371 25.66 13.55 -8.97
N GLU A 372 26.76 12.86 -8.70
CA GLU A 372 27.12 11.60 -9.36
C GLU A 372 26.11 10.48 -9.08
N ARG A 373 25.65 10.34 -7.83
CA ARG A 373 24.68 9.29 -7.45
C ARG A 373 23.30 9.54 -8.05
N TYR A 374 22.82 10.78 -8.04
CA TYR A 374 21.45 11.12 -8.42
C TYR A 374 21.31 11.54 -9.89
N SER A 375 22.38 12.04 -10.52
CA SER A 375 22.38 12.37 -11.94
C SER A 375 22.24 11.11 -12.80
N PHE A 376 21.45 11.24 -13.85
CA PHE A 376 21.36 10.26 -14.93
C PHE A 376 22.24 10.65 -16.13
N ASN A 377 22.75 11.88 -16.15
CA ASN A 377 23.38 12.45 -17.32
C ASN A 377 24.69 11.72 -17.66
N GLN A 378 24.94 11.53 -18.95
CA GLN A 378 26.14 10.90 -19.52
C GLN A 378 26.44 9.46 -19.05
N LYS A 379 25.54 8.80 -18.32
CA LYS A 379 25.78 7.42 -17.89
C LYS A 379 25.58 6.44 -19.04
N ASN A 380 26.58 5.60 -19.26
CA ASN A 380 26.50 4.39 -20.08
C ASN A 380 26.49 3.18 -19.15
N MET A 381 25.36 2.48 -19.06
CA MET A 381 25.25 1.34 -18.17
C MET A 381 24.25 0.28 -18.64
N LEU A 382 24.50 -0.94 -18.19
CA LEU A 382 23.54 -2.04 -18.24
C LEU A 382 23.03 -2.32 -16.83
N VAL A 383 21.72 -2.33 -16.66
CA VAL A 383 21.05 -2.74 -15.43
C VAL A 383 20.61 -4.18 -15.59
N ILE A 384 21.30 -5.11 -14.92
CA ILE A 384 21.03 -6.54 -15.00
C ILE A 384 20.26 -7.00 -13.75
N ASP A 385 19.16 -7.72 -13.99
CA ASP A 385 18.30 -8.31 -12.95
C ASP A 385 17.83 -9.71 -13.39
N ARG A 386 16.94 -10.32 -12.60
CA ARG A 386 16.35 -11.64 -12.87
C ARG A 386 15.55 -11.62 -14.18
N GLY A 387 15.81 -12.60 -15.04
CA GLY A 387 15.00 -12.85 -16.23
C GLY A 387 13.73 -13.61 -15.89
N ARG A 388 13.05 -14.10 -16.93
CA ARG A 388 11.76 -14.77 -16.78
C ARG A 388 11.93 -16.06 -16.01
N ASN A 389 12.94 -16.86 -16.33
CA ASN A 389 13.27 -18.14 -15.69
C ASN A 389 14.66 -18.10 -15.00
N ALA A 390 15.10 -19.22 -14.44
CA ALA A 390 16.33 -19.30 -13.65
C ALA A 390 17.63 -19.16 -14.47
N SER A 391 17.63 -19.61 -15.72
CA SER A 391 18.79 -19.54 -16.63
C SER A 391 18.90 -18.20 -17.39
N GLU A 392 17.88 -17.36 -17.27
CA GLU A 392 17.76 -16.10 -17.98
C GLU A 392 17.97 -14.89 -17.05
N LYS A 393 18.55 -13.84 -17.62
CA LYS A 393 18.68 -12.52 -17.01
C LYS A 393 18.01 -11.49 -17.88
N SER A 394 17.56 -10.42 -17.22
CA SER A 394 17.03 -9.24 -17.89
C SER A 394 18.09 -8.16 -17.96
N VAL A 395 18.12 -7.39 -19.04
CA VAL A 395 18.93 -6.18 -19.17
C VAL A 395 18.04 -4.98 -19.47
N VAL A 396 18.35 -3.85 -18.87
CA VAL A 396 17.91 -2.52 -19.32
C VAL A 396 19.14 -1.71 -19.70
N TRP A 397 19.16 -1.18 -20.91
CA TRP A 397 20.31 -0.47 -21.46
C TRP A 397 20.10 1.04 -21.42
N ILE A 398 21.04 1.73 -20.77
CA ILE A 398 21.14 3.19 -20.77
C ILE A 398 22.41 3.59 -21.51
N ALA A 399 22.28 4.48 -22.49
CA ALA A 399 23.42 5.05 -23.21
C ALA A 399 23.28 6.57 -23.28
N LYS A 400 24.34 7.28 -22.92
CA LYS A 400 24.39 8.76 -22.84
C LYS A 400 23.24 9.35 -22.01
N GLY A 401 22.85 8.66 -20.93
CA GLY A 401 21.74 9.08 -20.07
C GLY A 401 20.33 8.91 -20.68
N GLU A 402 20.21 8.15 -21.78
CA GLU A 402 18.93 7.83 -22.40
C GLU A 402 18.61 6.35 -22.26
N LEU A 403 17.35 6.03 -21.99
CA LEU A 403 16.85 4.65 -22.04
C LEU A 403 16.81 4.19 -23.50
N LYS A 404 17.64 3.21 -23.85
CA LYS A 404 17.66 2.64 -25.20
C LYS A 404 16.70 1.46 -25.35
N GLY A 405 16.53 0.67 -24.30
CA GLY A 405 15.59 -0.45 -24.33
C GLY A 405 15.82 -1.49 -23.25
N MET A 406 15.18 -2.63 -23.42
CA MET A 406 15.27 -3.78 -22.53
C MET A 406 15.41 -5.08 -23.32
N GLY A 407 15.94 -6.12 -22.67
CA GLY A 407 16.11 -7.43 -23.31
C GLY A 407 16.26 -8.55 -22.30
N PHE A 408 16.31 -9.77 -22.82
CA PHE A 408 16.48 -10.99 -22.06
C PHE A 408 17.59 -11.85 -22.67
N PHE A 409 18.39 -12.50 -21.85
CA PHE A 409 19.54 -13.28 -22.29
C PHE A 409 19.86 -14.43 -21.34
N ASN A 410 20.52 -15.47 -21.85
CA ASN A 410 21.01 -16.59 -21.03
C ASN A 410 22.36 -16.26 -20.39
N LEU A 411 22.63 -16.85 -19.23
CA LEU A 411 23.83 -16.62 -18.41
C LEU A 411 25.19 -16.74 -19.14
N ASN A 412 25.24 -17.41 -20.29
CA ASN A 412 26.45 -17.63 -21.07
C ASN A 412 26.82 -16.48 -22.03
N TYR A 413 26.00 -15.42 -22.13
CA TYR A 413 26.28 -14.29 -23.02
C TYR A 413 27.32 -13.33 -22.44
N GLN A 414 28.31 -12.94 -23.25
CA GLN A 414 29.31 -11.92 -22.90
C GLN A 414 28.85 -10.52 -23.38
N PHE A 415 28.71 -9.58 -22.43
CA PHE A 415 28.14 -8.23 -22.67
C PHE A 415 29.15 -7.14 -23.06
N GLN A 416 30.33 -7.52 -23.57
CA GLN A 416 31.37 -6.55 -23.89
C GLN A 416 31.24 -5.94 -25.30
N ASN A 417 30.43 -6.52 -26.18
CA ASN A 417 30.22 -6.01 -27.54
C ASN A 417 28.88 -5.23 -27.64
N GLN A 418 28.99 -3.93 -27.96
CA GLN A 418 27.85 -3.01 -28.08
C GLN A 418 26.95 -3.32 -29.28
N GLU A 419 27.47 -3.89 -30.37
CA GLU A 419 26.69 -4.27 -31.56
C GLU A 419 25.76 -5.44 -31.26
N ILE A 420 26.26 -6.42 -30.52
CA ILE A 420 25.46 -7.57 -30.06
C ILE A 420 24.33 -7.11 -29.14
N LEU A 421 24.62 -6.15 -28.24
CA LEU A 421 23.61 -5.55 -27.37
C LEU A 421 22.49 -4.86 -28.17
N GLN A 422 22.83 -4.11 -29.23
CA GLN A 422 21.83 -3.45 -30.07
C GLN A 422 20.87 -4.44 -30.74
N GLN A 423 21.36 -5.63 -31.12
CA GLN A 423 20.54 -6.66 -31.75
C GLN A 423 19.60 -7.39 -30.78
N VAL A 424 20.00 -7.53 -29.50
CA VAL A 424 19.22 -8.26 -28.48
C VAL A 424 18.21 -7.34 -27.76
N ILE A 425 18.45 -6.03 -27.75
CA ILE A 425 17.61 -5.07 -27.05
C ILE A 425 16.36 -4.75 -27.86
N THR A 426 15.20 -4.90 -27.22
CA THR A 426 13.94 -4.33 -27.68
C THR A 426 13.88 -2.86 -27.30
N PRO A 427 13.69 -1.93 -28.26
CA PRO A 427 13.61 -0.51 -27.98
C PRO A 427 12.49 -0.14 -27.00
N LEU A 428 12.77 0.82 -26.13
CA LEU A 428 11.77 1.45 -25.27
C LEU A 428 11.80 2.96 -25.45
N ASP A 429 10.64 3.60 -25.29
CA ASP A 429 10.54 5.06 -25.44
C ASP A 429 11.24 5.77 -24.27
N ASP A 430 12.31 6.49 -24.58
CA ASP A 430 12.96 7.35 -23.61
C ASP A 430 12.08 8.57 -23.27
N ASN A 431 11.81 8.74 -21.98
CA ASN A 431 11.10 9.89 -21.45
C ASN A 431 11.38 10.05 -19.95
N ARG A 432 10.99 11.19 -19.38
CA ARG A 432 11.22 11.52 -17.97
C ARG A 432 10.66 10.46 -16.99
N ASP A 433 9.50 9.87 -17.28
CA ASP A 433 8.92 8.83 -16.42
C ASP A 433 9.75 7.55 -16.47
N ALA A 434 10.17 7.14 -17.67
CA ALA A 434 10.99 5.96 -17.86
C ALA A 434 12.37 6.12 -17.20
N ARG A 435 13.05 7.27 -17.38
CA ARG A 435 14.32 7.57 -16.71
C ARG A 435 14.15 7.59 -15.19
N HIS A 436 13.10 8.22 -14.67
CA HIS A 436 12.81 8.24 -13.24
C HIS A 436 12.54 6.83 -12.67
N ILE A 437 11.82 5.98 -13.40
CA ILE A 437 11.59 4.57 -13.04
C ILE A 437 12.93 3.85 -12.87
N VAL A 438 13.85 3.98 -13.84
CA VAL A 438 15.18 3.37 -13.78
C VAL A 438 15.96 3.88 -12.57
N GLN A 439 16.06 5.21 -12.40
CA GLN A 439 16.80 5.81 -11.28
C GLN A 439 16.24 5.39 -9.91
N ALA A 440 14.92 5.44 -9.74
CA ALA A 440 14.26 5.03 -8.50
C ALA A 440 14.48 3.54 -8.22
N TYR A 441 14.43 2.71 -9.26
CA TYR A 441 14.65 1.28 -9.14
C TYR A 441 16.09 0.94 -8.75
N ILE A 442 17.08 1.57 -9.41
CA ILE A 442 18.50 1.38 -9.10
C ILE A 442 18.77 1.73 -7.64
N ARG A 443 18.36 2.93 -7.20
CA ARG A 443 18.56 3.38 -5.81
C ARG A 443 17.96 2.43 -4.77
N LYS A 444 16.75 1.91 -5.04
CA LYS A 444 16.06 1.02 -4.11
C LYS A 444 16.64 -0.40 -4.09
N ASN A 445 17.28 -0.85 -5.18
CA ASN A 445 17.70 -2.24 -5.36
C ASN A 445 19.21 -2.39 -5.60
N GLU A 446 20.02 -1.39 -5.25
CA GLU A 446 21.48 -1.31 -5.50
C GLU A 446 22.22 -2.59 -5.07
N LYS A 447 21.84 -3.20 -3.94
CA LYS A 447 22.45 -4.45 -3.42
C LYS A 447 22.02 -5.73 -4.15
N ARG A 448 20.95 -5.69 -4.94
CA ARG A 448 20.32 -6.86 -5.58
C ARG A 448 20.60 -6.94 -7.07
N ILE A 449 20.72 -5.80 -7.73
CA ILE A 449 20.94 -5.71 -9.18
C ILE A 449 22.44 -5.67 -9.49
N LYS A 450 22.81 -6.09 -10.70
CA LYS A 450 24.18 -5.93 -11.21
C LYS A 450 24.21 -4.74 -12.16
N LEU A 451 25.03 -3.75 -11.86
CA LEU A 451 25.30 -2.61 -12.73
C LEU A 451 26.62 -2.85 -13.47
N ILE A 452 26.59 -2.76 -14.80
CA ILE A 452 27.80 -2.78 -15.63
C ILE A 452 27.93 -1.40 -16.25
N HIS A 453 29.02 -0.69 -15.92
CA HIS A 453 29.35 0.57 -16.57
C HIS A 453 30.07 0.28 -17.88
N LEU A 454 29.55 0.83 -18.98
CA LEU A 454 30.17 0.74 -20.29
C LEU A 454 31.10 1.94 -20.46
N LYS A 455 32.27 1.71 -21.06
CA LYS A 455 33.24 2.77 -21.37
C LYS A 455 32.76 3.64 -22.52
#